data_AF-A0A7C2VAH4-F1
#
_entry.id   AF-A0A7C2VAH4-F1
#
_cell.length_a   1.000
_cell.length_b   1.000
_cell.length_c   1.000
_cell.angle_alpha   90.00
_cell.angle_beta   90.00
_cell.angle_gamma   90.00
#
_symmetry.space_group_name_H-M   'P 1'
#
loop_
_entity.id
_entity.type
_entity.pdbx_description
1 polymer ?
#
loop_
_entity_poly.entity_id
_entity_poly.type
_entity_poly.pdbx_seq_one_letter_code
_entity_poly.pdbx_strand_id
1 'polypeptide(L)'
;MKNSPLFTIGDLSQVGIVRKSGRTFDTMQENTSRTGPPEFAKSPNRWSLYLKSISIDENFEALSIDENEIYFISIAWDYSGLPPIIYPPKDANISEFTIPLQPGNVRKFVGDGICIWPPRIVTGSLNIIITIFESDKDVRQLGAKLTKIHSVVKDSQLTSLITSIPNPTMIIAGTVANLAKELIGAIGRVLEENGDDYVNALLGSYATDKPQTSRVEAYTSKGIGIELEFVVS
;
A
#
# COMPACT_ATOMS: atom_id res chain seq x y z
N MET A 1 37.08 18.77 12.29
CA MET A 1 36.54 17.39 12.24
C MET A 1 35.10 17.45 12.74
N LYS A 2 34.13 17.43 11.82
CA LYS A 2 32.70 17.50 12.15
C LYS A 2 32.16 16.08 12.21
N ASN A 3 31.62 15.71 13.36
CA ASN A 3 30.86 14.48 13.56
C ASN A 3 29.56 14.58 12.77
N SER A 4 29.36 13.69 11.80
CA SER A 4 28.06 13.47 11.15
C SER A 4 27.15 12.69 12.11
N PRO A 5 25.90 13.10 12.34
CA PRO A 5 24.97 12.32 13.14
C PRO A 5 24.46 11.13 12.33
N LEU A 6 24.55 9.94 12.94
CA LEU A 6 23.77 8.76 12.54
C LEU A 6 22.28 9.10 12.67
N PHE A 7 21.53 9.05 11.56
CA PHE A 7 20.07 9.09 11.64
C PHE A 7 19.56 7.74 12.15
N THR A 8 18.80 7.86 13.23
CA THR A 8 18.31 6.78 14.08
C THR A 8 17.02 6.24 13.47
N ILE A 9 16.88 4.92 13.55
CA ILE A 9 15.70 4.10 13.24
C ILE A 9 14.41 4.90 13.48
N GLY A 10 13.74 5.25 12.39
CA GLY A 10 12.38 5.75 12.42
C GLY A 10 11.48 4.69 13.02
N ASP A 11 11.13 4.90 14.29
CA ASP A 11 10.07 4.24 15.03
C ASP A 11 8.91 3.83 14.11
N LEU A 12 8.65 2.53 13.99
CA LEU A 12 7.51 1.98 13.24
C LEU A 12 6.15 2.43 13.82
N SER A 13 6.14 3.21 14.92
CA SER A 13 4.99 4.02 15.35
C SER A 13 4.64 5.15 14.36
N GLN A 14 5.56 5.51 13.44
CA GLN A 14 5.41 6.58 12.44
C GLN A 14 4.98 6.12 11.05
N VAL A 15 4.54 4.86 10.90
CA VAL A 15 3.66 4.52 9.78
C VAL A 15 2.39 5.35 9.97
N GLY A 16 2.27 6.43 9.21
CA GLY A 16 1.11 7.31 9.22
C GLY A 16 -0.11 6.52 8.76
N ILE A 17 -0.82 5.89 9.70
CA ILE A 17 -2.20 5.49 9.48
C ILE A 17 -2.95 6.81 9.25
N VAL A 18 -3.35 7.10 8.02
CA VAL A 18 -4.22 8.25 7.75
C VAL A 18 -5.57 7.93 8.39
N ARG A 19 -5.71 8.38 9.63
CA ARG A 19 -6.96 8.33 10.40
C ARG A 19 -7.76 9.54 9.97
N LYS A 20 -8.79 9.33 9.15
CA LYS A 20 -9.82 10.35 8.97
C LYS A 20 -10.39 10.66 10.36
N SER A 21 -10.43 11.95 10.70
CA SER A 21 -11.01 12.44 11.95
C SER A 21 -12.41 11.82 12.14
N GLY A 22 -12.57 11.09 13.24
CA GLY A 22 -13.84 10.50 13.64
C GLY A 22 -14.06 9.05 13.19
N ARG A 23 -13.27 8.11 13.73
CA ARG A 23 -13.75 6.83 14.29
C ARG A 23 -12.56 6.05 14.89
N THR A 24 -12.61 5.94 16.21
CA THR A 24 -11.79 5.02 17.03
C THR A 24 -12.01 3.58 16.54
N PHE A 25 -11.09 2.66 16.87
CA PHE A 25 -11.43 1.23 16.92
C PHE A 25 -12.68 1.10 17.81
N ASP A 26 -13.86 0.93 17.20
CA ASP A 26 -14.99 0.40 17.94
C ASP A 26 -14.62 -1.03 18.27
N THR A 27 -14.36 -1.29 19.56
CA THR A 27 -14.45 -2.63 20.14
C THR A 27 -15.80 -3.22 19.71
N MET A 28 -15.77 -4.13 18.73
CA MET A 28 -16.95 -4.82 18.26
C MET A 28 -17.51 -5.66 19.42
N GLN A 29 -18.76 -5.40 19.78
CA GLN A 29 -19.51 -6.25 20.71
C GLN A 29 -19.57 -7.68 20.16
N GLU A 30 -19.23 -8.64 21.01
CA GLU A 30 -19.45 -10.06 20.79
C GLU A 30 -20.94 -10.34 20.56
N ASN A 31 -21.33 -10.62 19.32
CA ASN A 31 -22.56 -11.33 19.04
C ASN A 31 -22.26 -12.83 18.96
N THR A 32 -22.22 -13.49 20.11
CA THR A 32 -22.20 -14.94 20.23
C THR A 32 -23.59 -15.49 19.90
N SER A 33 -23.80 -15.95 18.66
CA SER A 33 -24.80 -16.97 18.28
C SER A 33 -24.73 -17.29 16.78
N ARG A 34 -23.63 -17.86 16.30
CA ARG A 34 -23.60 -18.59 15.02
C ARG A 34 -22.88 -19.91 15.22
N THR A 35 -23.58 -21.01 14.98
CA THR A 35 -23.04 -22.37 15.00
C THR A 35 -22.31 -22.62 13.68
N GLY A 36 -21.07 -22.12 13.59
CA GLY A 36 -20.17 -22.23 12.45
C GLY A 36 -19.04 -21.22 12.60
N PRO A 37 -17.82 -21.49 12.10
CA PRO A 37 -16.77 -20.46 12.09
C PRO A 37 -17.31 -19.23 11.33
N PRO A 38 -17.15 -18.01 11.87
CA PRO A 38 -17.66 -16.82 11.20
C PRO A 38 -16.99 -16.68 9.83
N GLU A 39 -17.75 -16.84 8.75
CA GLU A 39 -17.26 -16.53 7.40
C GLU A 39 -17.14 -15.02 7.24
N PHE A 40 -16.10 -14.55 6.55
CA PHE A 40 -16.01 -13.14 6.19
C PHE A 40 -17.14 -12.75 5.24
N ALA A 41 -17.71 -11.56 5.50
CA ALA A 41 -18.67 -10.95 4.59
C ALA A 41 -18.02 -10.74 3.21
N LYS A 42 -18.81 -10.88 2.15
CA LYS A 42 -18.40 -10.56 0.78
C LYS A 42 -19.05 -9.25 0.36
N SER A 43 -18.37 -8.46 -0.46
CA SER A 43 -18.97 -7.29 -1.07
C SER A 43 -20.15 -7.71 -1.97
N PRO A 44 -21.28 -6.98 -1.95
CA PRO A 44 -22.42 -7.31 -2.80
C PRO A 44 -22.15 -7.00 -4.28
N ASN A 45 -21.26 -6.06 -4.54
CA ASN A 45 -20.85 -5.59 -5.86
C ASN A 45 -19.35 -5.80 -6.06
N ARG A 46 -18.88 -5.73 -7.31
CA ARG A 46 -17.45 -5.76 -7.59
C ARG A 46 -16.84 -4.42 -7.23
N TRP A 47 -15.66 -4.47 -6.63
CA TRP A 47 -14.88 -3.28 -6.30
C TRP A 47 -13.64 -3.22 -7.19
N SER A 48 -13.29 -2.02 -7.61
CA SER A 48 -11.98 -1.70 -8.18
C SER A 48 -11.42 -0.44 -7.52
N LEU A 49 -10.09 -0.34 -7.56
CA LEU A 49 -9.36 0.79 -6.98
C LEU A 49 -8.32 1.26 -7.99
N TYR A 50 -8.32 2.55 -8.25
CA TYR A 50 -7.39 3.20 -9.17
C TYR A 50 -6.64 4.33 -8.48
N LEU A 51 -5.36 4.48 -8.78
CA LEU A 51 -4.57 5.65 -8.40
C LEU A 51 -4.69 6.71 -9.51
N LYS A 52 -5.27 7.85 -9.17
CA LYS A 52 -5.56 8.96 -10.10
C LYS A 52 -4.48 10.01 -10.13
N SER A 53 -3.86 10.28 -8.98
CA SER A 53 -2.72 11.18 -8.92
C SER A 53 -1.77 10.90 -7.77
N ILE A 54 -0.54 11.39 -7.92
CA ILE A 54 0.45 11.54 -6.87
C ILE A 54 0.88 13.02 -6.87
N SER A 55 1.02 13.62 -5.70
CA SER A 55 1.53 14.97 -5.53
C SER A 55 2.63 15.01 -4.48
N ILE A 56 3.54 15.97 -4.63
CA ILE A 56 4.54 16.30 -3.61
C ILE A 56 4.27 17.74 -3.19
N ASP A 57 4.19 17.99 -1.89
CA ASP A 57 4.03 19.32 -1.34
C ASP A 57 5.26 20.17 -1.68
N GLU A 58 5.06 21.46 -1.93
CA GLU A 58 6.13 22.41 -2.28
C GLU A 58 7.25 22.51 -1.24
N ASN A 59 6.93 22.23 0.03
CA ASN A 59 7.85 22.32 1.16
C ASN A 59 8.48 20.95 1.53
N PHE A 60 8.39 19.95 0.64
CA PHE A 60 8.97 18.64 0.90
C PHE A 60 10.49 18.68 0.73
N GLU A 61 11.22 18.79 1.83
CA GLU A 61 12.68 18.96 1.86
C GLU A 61 13.48 17.66 1.64
N ALA A 62 12.81 16.50 1.60
CA ALA A 62 13.50 15.21 1.59
C ALA A 62 13.97 14.74 0.20
N LEU A 63 13.67 15.48 -0.88
CA LEU A 63 14.11 15.12 -2.24
C LEU A 63 15.14 16.14 -2.74
N SER A 64 16.24 15.67 -3.32
CA SER A 64 17.28 16.56 -3.88
C SER A 64 16.82 17.16 -5.21
N ILE A 65 16.92 18.46 -5.40
CA ILE A 65 16.07 19.23 -6.34
C ILE A 65 16.31 18.92 -7.84
N ASP A 66 17.37 18.21 -8.22
CA ASP A 66 17.87 18.25 -9.59
C ASP A 66 17.45 17.08 -10.52
N GLU A 67 17.10 15.87 -10.02
CA GLU A 67 16.77 14.70 -10.90
C GLU A 67 15.74 13.71 -10.32
N ASN A 68 14.69 14.17 -9.62
CA ASN A 68 13.81 13.26 -8.87
C ASN A 68 12.88 12.41 -9.74
N GLU A 69 13.25 11.15 -9.86
CA GLU A 69 12.39 10.07 -10.31
C GLU A 69 11.71 9.43 -9.11
N ILE A 70 10.40 9.65 -8.99
CA ILE A 70 9.61 8.96 -7.99
C ILE A 70 9.14 7.63 -8.56
N TYR A 71 9.20 6.64 -7.68
CA TYR A 71 8.64 5.32 -7.90
C TYR A 71 7.60 5.03 -6.84
N PHE A 72 6.64 4.20 -7.20
CA PHE A 72 5.74 3.65 -6.21
C PHE A 72 5.51 2.17 -6.44
N ILE A 73 5.26 1.47 -5.35
CA ILE A 73 4.84 0.08 -5.33
C ILE A 73 3.51 0.04 -4.61
N SER A 74 2.57 -0.72 -5.15
CA SER A 74 1.34 -1.05 -4.42
C SER A 74 1.23 -2.54 -4.21
N ILE A 75 0.69 -2.91 -3.06
CA ILE A 75 0.34 -4.28 -2.71
C ILE A 75 -1.09 -4.25 -2.21
N ALA A 76 -1.96 -4.99 -2.88
CA ALA A 76 -3.37 -5.05 -2.55
C ALA A 76 -3.83 -6.49 -2.36
N TRP A 77 -4.58 -6.77 -1.30
CA TRP A 77 -5.11 -8.09 -1.01
C TRP A 77 -6.46 -8.00 -0.31
N ASP A 78 -7.22 -9.08 -0.39
CA ASP A 78 -8.38 -9.34 0.43
C ASP A 78 -8.25 -10.72 1.06
N TYR A 79 -9.31 -11.22 1.69
CA TYR A 79 -9.30 -12.52 2.34
C TYR A 79 -9.96 -13.61 1.50
N SER A 80 -9.88 -13.50 0.16
CA SER A 80 -10.47 -14.46 -0.77
C SER A 80 -9.65 -15.75 -0.95
N GLY A 81 -8.46 -15.83 -0.34
CA GLY A 81 -7.50 -16.91 -0.58
C GLY A 81 -6.59 -16.68 -1.79
N LEU A 82 -6.78 -15.59 -2.53
CA LEU A 82 -5.94 -15.22 -3.66
C LEU A 82 -4.63 -14.54 -3.19
N PRO A 83 -3.53 -14.70 -3.93
CA PRO A 83 -2.29 -13.99 -3.63
C PRO A 83 -2.47 -12.46 -3.77
N PRO A 84 -1.65 -11.65 -3.08
CA PRO A 84 -1.67 -10.21 -3.26
C PRO A 84 -1.41 -9.81 -4.70
N ILE A 85 -2.08 -8.75 -5.16
CA ILE A 85 -1.72 -8.07 -6.39
C ILE A 85 -0.63 -7.06 -6.07
N ILE A 86 0.42 -7.07 -6.89
CA ILE A 86 1.56 -6.17 -6.75
C ILE A 86 1.66 -5.33 -8.02
N TYR A 87 1.77 -4.02 -7.86
CA TYR A 87 2.10 -3.08 -8.93
C TYR A 87 3.45 -2.41 -8.63
N PRO A 88 4.32 -2.19 -9.64
CA PRO A 88 4.23 -2.70 -11.01
C PRO A 88 4.29 -4.23 -11.07
N PRO A 89 3.81 -4.87 -12.16
CA PRO A 89 3.96 -6.32 -12.33
C PRO A 89 5.43 -6.72 -12.45
N LYS A 90 5.76 -7.97 -12.13
CA LYS A 90 7.16 -8.44 -12.00
C LYS A 90 8.00 -8.20 -13.26
N ASP A 91 7.41 -8.41 -14.43
CA ASP A 91 8.10 -8.34 -15.73
C ASP A 91 7.83 -7.01 -16.46
N ALA A 92 7.39 -5.98 -15.73
CA ALA A 92 7.07 -4.69 -16.32
C ALA A 92 8.32 -3.95 -16.80
N ASN A 93 8.19 -3.19 -17.88
CA ASN A 93 9.25 -2.31 -18.35
C ASN A 93 9.39 -1.11 -17.40
N ILE A 94 10.38 -1.15 -16.52
CA ILE A 94 10.58 -0.21 -15.41
C ILE A 94 10.57 1.27 -15.85
N SER A 95 11.12 1.59 -17.02
CA SER A 95 11.14 2.97 -17.53
C SER A 95 9.74 3.56 -17.77
N GLU A 96 8.71 2.73 -17.90
CA GLU A 96 7.32 3.17 -18.02
C GLU A 96 6.66 3.48 -16.68
N PHE A 97 7.31 3.09 -15.56
CA PHE A 97 6.82 3.29 -14.20
C PHE A 97 7.59 4.39 -13.46
N THR A 98 8.61 4.95 -14.09
CA THR A 98 9.30 6.16 -13.65
C THR A 98 8.35 7.35 -13.69
N ILE A 99 8.13 8.00 -12.54
CA ILE A 99 7.29 9.18 -12.44
C ILE A 99 8.19 10.40 -12.19
N PRO A 100 8.49 11.21 -13.22
CA PRO A 100 9.16 12.48 -12.98
C PRO A 100 8.22 13.39 -12.20
N LEU A 101 8.59 13.74 -10.96
CA LEU A 101 7.77 14.56 -10.09
C LEU A 101 8.66 15.45 -9.21
N GLN A 102 8.45 16.76 -9.31
CA GLN A 102 9.14 17.76 -8.49
C GLN A 102 8.23 18.23 -7.35
N PRO A 103 8.79 18.74 -6.24
CA PRO A 103 8.02 19.42 -5.20
C PRO A 103 7.07 20.49 -5.76
N GLY A 104 5.84 20.52 -5.26
CA GLY A 104 4.77 21.42 -5.72
C GLY A 104 4.00 20.93 -6.94
N ASN A 105 4.44 19.84 -7.60
CA ASN A 105 3.75 19.30 -8.77
C ASN A 105 2.81 18.13 -8.43
N VAL A 106 1.82 17.96 -9.31
CA VAL A 106 0.87 16.85 -9.28
C VAL A 106 1.01 16.05 -10.56
N ARG A 107 1.34 14.77 -10.45
CA ARG A 107 1.22 13.82 -11.55
C ARG A 107 -0.20 13.29 -11.57
N LYS A 108 -0.95 13.60 -12.63
CA LYS A 108 -2.24 12.95 -12.93
C LYS A 108 -2.04 11.80 -13.91
N PHE A 109 -2.66 10.66 -13.65
CA PHE A 109 -2.69 9.53 -14.56
C PHE A 109 -3.89 9.65 -15.52
N VAL A 110 -3.68 9.31 -16.78
CA VAL A 110 -4.68 9.46 -17.85
C VAL A 110 -5.75 8.38 -17.73
N GLY A 111 -6.97 8.69 -18.18
CA GLY A 111 -8.10 7.75 -18.21
C GLY A 111 -8.55 7.36 -16.80
N ASP A 112 -8.68 6.05 -16.56
CA ASP A 112 -9.09 5.51 -15.26
C ASP A 112 -7.97 5.61 -14.21
N GLY A 113 -6.73 5.89 -14.62
CA GLY A 113 -5.57 5.91 -13.73
C GLY A 113 -4.88 4.55 -13.63
N ILE A 114 -4.01 4.37 -12.63
CA ILE A 114 -3.32 3.09 -12.42
C ILE A 114 -4.22 2.13 -11.66
N CYS A 115 -4.55 0.99 -12.25
CA CYS A 115 -5.33 -0.04 -11.58
C CYS A 115 -4.51 -0.72 -10.45
N ILE A 116 -4.89 -0.43 -9.20
CA ILE A 116 -4.32 -1.04 -7.99
C ILE A 116 -5.06 -2.33 -7.66
N TRP A 117 -6.37 -2.34 -7.88
CA TRP A 117 -7.23 -3.49 -7.67
C TRP A 117 -8.22 -3.63 -8.83
N PRO A 118 -8.20 -4.74 -9.59
CA PRO A 118 -9.12 -4.96 -10.70
C PRO A 118 -10.53 -5.29 -10.20
N PRO A 119 -11.59 -5.10 -11.01
CA PRO A 119 -12.97 -5.33 -10.60
C PRO A 119 -13.24 -6.76 -10.13
N ARG A 120 -13.45 -6.97 -8.83
CA ARG A 120 -13.83 -8.27 -8.26
C ARG A 120 -14.62 -8.16 -6.97
N ILE A 121 -15.29 -9.26 -6.61
CA ILE A 121 -15.90 -9.42 -5.29
C ILE A 121 -14.79 -9.46 -4.24
N VAL A 122 -14.93 -8.65 -3.19
CA VAL A 122 -13.98 -8.53 -2.09
C VAL A 122 -14.49 -9.36 -0.92
N THR A 123 -13.60 -10.12 -0.27
CA THR A 123 -13.89 -10.91 0.92
C THR A 123 -13.28 -10.25 2.16
N GLY A 124 -14.13 -9.85 3.10
CA GLY A 124 -13.82 -9.23 4.39
C GLY A 124 -13.36 -7.77 4.30
N SER A 125 -12.23 -7.52 3.66
CA SER A 125 -11.78 -6.16 3.37
C SER A 125 -10.82 -6.11 2.19
N LEU A 126 -10.83 -5.01 1.44
CA LEU A 126 -9.76 -4.68 0.50
C LEU A 126 -8.70 -3.91 1.26
N ASN A 127 -7.53 -4.51 1.43
CA ASN A 127 -6.37 -3.93 2.10
C ASN A 127 -5.35 -3.48 1.06
N ILE A 128 -4.72 -2.35 1.31
CA ILE A 128 -3.73 -1.75 0.41
C ILE A 128 -2.53 -1.23 1.19
N ILE A 129 -1.35 -1.42 0.60
CA ILE A 129 -0.10 -0.74 0.93
C ILE A 129 0.33 -0.02 -0.34
N ILE A 130 0.63 1.27 -0.25
CA ILE A 130 1.25 2.06 -1.31
C ILE A 130 2.51 2.65 -0.73
N THR A 131 3.66 2.24 -1.25
CA THR A 131 4.97 2.78 -0.87
C THR A 131 5.46 3.69 -1.98
N ILE A 132 5.89 4.89 -1.63
CA ILE A 132 6.47 5.88 -2.53
C ILE A 132 7.91 6.11 -2.09
N PHE A 133 8.85 6.08 -3.03
CA PHE A 133 10.28 6.22 -2.77
C PHE A 133 10.97 6.92 -3.93
N GLU A 134 12.08 7.56 -3.60
CA GLU A 134 13.03 8.13 -4.56
C GLU A 134 14.04 7.04 -4.96
N SER A 135 14.53 7.06 -6.19
CA SER A 135 15.60 6.15 -6.61
C SER A 135 16.63 6.91 -7.43
N ASP A 136 17.79 7.16 -6.83
CA ASP A 136 18.93 7.88 -7.40
C ASP A 136 19.69 7.10 -8.50
N LYS A 137 19.15 5.96 -8.97
CA LYS A 137 19.94 4.90 -9.65
C LYS A 137 19.35 4.36 -10.95
N ASP A 138 20.29 3.97 -11.82
CA ASP A 138 20.11 3.20 -13.08
C ASP A 138 18.93 2.22 -13.02
N VAL A 139 18.02 2.35 -14.00
CA VAL A 139 16.83 1.52 -14.26
C VAL A 139 17.07 0.02 -14.06
N ARG A 140 18.28 -0.48 -14.36
CA ARG A 140 18.65 -1.89 -14.15
C ARG A 140 18.61 -2.32 -12.68
N GLN A 141 19.09 -1.47 -11.77
CA GLN A 141 19.06 -1.77 -10.35
C GLN A 141 17.62 -1.77 -9.84
N LEU A 142 16.79 -0.86 -10.33
CA LEU A 142 15.39 -0.81 -9.97
C LEU A 142 14.59 -2.05 -10.42
N GLY A 143 14.87 -2.61 -11.59
CA GLY A 143 14.28 -3.89 -12.01
C GLY A 143 14.62 -5.05 -11.08
N ALA A 144 15.88 -5.11 -10.61
CA ALA A 144 16.30 -6.09 -9.61
C ALA A 144 15.60 -5.86 -8.26
N LYS A 145 15.40 -4.60 -7.85
CA LYS A 145 14.64 -4.24 -6.63
C LYS A 145 13.20 -4.73 -6.72
N LEU A 146 12.48 -4.44 -7.81
CA LEU A 146 11.11 -4.91 -7.98
C LEU A 146 11.06 -6.44 -7.95
N THR A 147 11.99 -7.12 -8.61
CA THR A 147 12.07 -8.60 -8.56
C THR A 147 12.25 -9.12 -7.13
N LYS A 148 13.11 -8.46 -6.33
CA LYS A 148 13.33 -8.81 -4.92
C LYS A 148 12.09 -8.52 -4.08
N ILE A 149 11.42 -7.39 -4.29
CA ILE A 149 10.17 -7.03 -3.57
C ILE A 149 9.06 -8.02 -3.89
N HIS A 150 8.87 -8.39 -5.16
CA HIS A 150 7.93 -9.44 -5.56
C HIS A 150 8.22 -10.77 -4.85
N SER A 151 9.49 -11.13 -4.72
CA SER A 151 9.91 -12.35 -4.00
C SER A 151 9.61 -12.23 -2.51
N VAL A 152 9.95 -11.11 -1.87
CA VAL A 152 9.64 -10.82 -0.46
C VAL A 152 8.15 -10.88 -0.18
N VAL A 153 7.31 -10.27 -1.03
CA VAL A 153 5.85 -10.32 -0.88
C VAL A 153 5.37 -11.76 -1.04
N LYS A 154 5.79 -12.46 -2.09
CA LYS A 154 5.36 -13.84 -2.37
C LYS A 154 5.70 -14.79 -1.21
N ASP A 155 6.91 -14.69 -0.67
CA ASP A 155 7.42 -15.57 0.37
C ASP A 155 7.08 -15.08 1.79
N SER A 156 6.33 -13.97 1.91
CA SER A 156 5.95 -13.42 3.20
C SER A 156 4.99 -14.31 3.98
N GLN A 157 5.09 -14.22 5.30
CA GLN A 157 4.11 -14.83 6.20
C GLN A 157 2.70 -14.28 5.96
N LEU A 158 2.56 -13.01 5.55
CA LEU A 158 1.27 -12.43 5.16
C LEU A 158 0.66 -13.20 3.98
N THR A 159 1.41 -13.37 2.89
CA THR A 159 0.94 -14.10 1.70
C THR A 159 0.62 -15.54 2.05
N SER A 160 1.49 -16.19 2.81
CA SER A 160 1.27 -17.57 3.27
C SER A 160 -0.02 -17.68 4.08
N LEU A 161 -0.25 -16.75 5.02
CA LEU A 161 -1.46 -16.71 5.82
C LEU A 161 -2.69 -16.49 4.93
N ILE A 162 -2.73 -15.44 4.11
CA ILE A 162 -3.95 -15.10 3.36
C ILE A 162 -4.32 -16.17 2.33
N THR A 163 -3.34 -16.84 1.72
CA THR A 163 -3.58 -17.90 0.72
C THR A 163 -3.93 -19.24 1.36
N SER A 164 -3.55 -19.46 2.62
CA SER A 164 -3.85 -20.69 3.38
C SER A 164 -5.20 -20.65 4.10
N ILE A 165 -5.99 -19.59 3.95
CA ILE A 165 -7.28 -19.47 4.62
C ILE A 165 -8.38 -20.09 3.74
N PRO A 166 -8.90 -21.29 4.07
CA PRO A 166 -10.10 -21.81 3.42
C PRO A 166 -11.36 -21.12 3.92
N ASN A 167 -11.38 -20.67 5.19
CA ASN A 167 -12.50 -20.00 5.86
C ASN A 167 -11.97 -19.07 6.96
N PRO A 168 -11.94 -17.75 6.72
CA PRO A 168 -11.26 -16.83 7.62
C PRO A 168 -12.04 -16.59 8.92
N THR A 169 -11.46 -16.96 10.07
CA THR A 169 -12.03 -16.62 11.40
C THR A 169 -11.56 -15.24 11.90
N MET A 170 -12.33 -14.63 12.83
CA MET A 170 -12.02 -13.32 13.46
C MET A 170 -10.60 -13.18 14.03
N ILE A 171 -9.95 -14.28 14.43
CA ILE A 171 -8.59 -14.29 15.02
C ILE A 171 -7.51 -13.81 14.02
N ILE A 172 -7.85 -13.66 12.74
CA ILE A 172 -6.89 -13.33 11.67
C ILE A 172 -6.55 -11.84 11.59
N ALA A 173 -7.46 -10.93 11.98
CA ALA A 173 -7.30 -9.50 11.71
C ALA A 173 -6.07 -8.86 12.43
N GLY A 174 -5.87 -9.19 13.71
CA GLY A 174 -4.73 -8.69 14.49
C GLY A 174 -3.38 -9.23 13.97
N THR A 175 -3.36 -10.51 13.62
CA THR A 175 -2.18 -11.16 13.03
C THR A 175 -1.85 -10.55 11.67
N VAL A 176 -2.84 -10.34 10.81
CA VAL A 176 -2.65 -9.74 9.47
C VAL A 176 -2.08 -8.33 9.56
N ALA A 177 -2.56 -7.50 10.50
CA ALA A 177 -2.00 -6.16 10.69
C ALA A 177 -0.51 -6.20 11.08
N ASN A 178 -0.11 -7.15 11.94
CA ASN A 178 1.30 -7.31 12.32
C ASN A 178 2.14 -7.82 11.14
N LEU A 179 1.65 -8.84 10.42
CA LEU A 179 2.35 -9.38 9.25
C LEU A 179 2.47 -8.36 8.11
N ALA A 180 1.47 -7.47 7.95
CA ALA A 180 1.56 -6.37 7.01
C ALA A 180 2.65 -5.36 7.40
N LYS A 181 2.80 -5.05 8.69
CA LYS A 181 3.91 -4.20 9.17
C LYS A 181 5.27 -4.87 8.97
N GLU A 182 5.38 -6.16 9.24
CA GLU A 182 6.61 -6.93 8.98
C GLU A 182 6.96 -6.94 7.49
N LEU A 183 5.97 -7.10 6.61
CA LEU A 183 6.15 -7.01 5.17
C LEU A 183 6.66 -5.62 4.75
N ILE A 184 6.07 -4.55 5.26
CA ILE A 184 6.55 -3.18 4.99
C ILE A 184 7.99 -3.01 5.46
N GLY A 185 8.33 -3.50 6.66
CA GLY A 185 9.71 -3.46 7.15
C GLY A 185 10.69 -4.26 6.28
N ALA A 186 10.25 -5.40 5.73
CA ALA A 186 11.06 -6.18 4.79
C ALA A 186 11.26 -5.46 3.45
N ILE A 187 10.23 -4.79 2.93
CA ILE A 187 10.32 -3.96 1.73
C ILE A 187 11.24 -2.76 1.98
N GLY A 188 11.10 -2.08 3.12
CA GLY A 188 11.96 -0.97 3.53
C GLY A 188 13.43 -1.37 3.51
N ARG A 189 13.79 -2.53 4.06
CA ARG A 189 15.17 -3.05 4.00
C ARG A 189 15.68 -3.27 2.57
N VAL A 190 14.82 -3.73 1.65
CA VAL A 190 15.20 -3.89 0.23
C VAL A 190 15.53 -2.54 -0.42
N LEU A 191 14.79 -1.50 -0.06
CA LEU A 191 15.02 -0.13 -0.54
C LEU A 191 16.30 0.46 0.09
N GLU A 192 16.46 0.35 1.40
CA GLU A 192 17.63 0.85 2.15
C GLU A 192 18.96 0.23 1.71
N GLU A 193 19.00 -1.09 1.48
CA GLU A 193 20.21 -1.79 1.00
C GLU A 193 20.78 -1.19 -0.30
N ASN A 194 19.94 -0.50 -1.07
CA ASN A 194 20.32 0.12 -2.33
C ASN A 194 20.51 1.64 -2.23
N GLY A 195 20.43 2.23 -1.03
CA GLY A 195 20.59 3.67 -0.84
C GLY A 195 19.46 4.49 -1.43
N ASP A 196 18.25 3.91 -1.56
CA ASP A 196 17.07 4.66 -1.94
C ASP A 196 16.48 5.37 -0.72
N ASP A 197 16.13 6.64 -0.88
CA ASP A 197 15.46 7.40 0.17
C ASP A 197 13.97 7.08 0.20
N TYR A 198 13.54 6.56 1.35
CA TYR A 198 12.15 6.22 1.60
C TYR A 198 11.34 7.49 1.90
N VAL A 199 10.37 7.75 1.03
CA VAL A 199 9.58 8.98 1.06
C VAL A 199 8.31 8.79 1.88
N ASN A 200 7.54 7.72 1.64
CA ASN A 200 6.32 7.45 2.40
C ASN A 200 5.75 6.02 2.22
N ALA A 201 4.89 5.60 3.14
CA ALA A 201 3.92 4.54 2.87
C ALA A 201 2.54 4.89 3.42
N LEU A 202 1.54 4.56 2.60
CA LEU A 202 0.14 4.68 2.91
C LEU A 202 -0.46 3.28 3.05
N LEU A 203 -1.17 3.06 4.15
CA LEU A 203 -1.92 1.84 4.39
C LEU A 203 -3.41 2.18 4.45
N GLY A 204 -4.21 1.37 3.76
CA GLY A 204 -5.66 1.54 3.70
C GLY A 204 -6.39 0.21 3.83
N SER A 205 -7.62 0.26 4.32
CA SER A 205 -8.51 -0.90 4.37
C SER A 205 -9.96 -0.46 4.15
N TYR A 206 -10.63 -1.12 3.20
CA TYR A 206 -12.04 -0.93 2.88
C TYR A 206 -12.82 -2.17 3.32
N ALA A 207 -13.57 -2.08 4.41
CA ALA A 207 -14.32 -3.20 4.96
C ALA A 207 -15.64 -3.46 4.19
N THR A 208 -15.99 -4.73 4.02
CA THR A 208 -17.22 -5.19 3.34
C THR A 208 -18.44 -5.22 4.24
N ASP A 209 -18.28 -4.91 5.53
CA ASP A 209 -19.36 -4.84 6.52
C ASP A 209 -20.28 -3.63 6.32
N LYS A 210 -19.85 -2.66 5.51
CA LYS A 210 -20.59 -1.45 5.17
C LYS A 210 -20.81 -1.37 3.66
N PRO A 211 -22.00 -0.94 3.22
CA PRO A 211 -22.23 -0.58 1.83
C PRO A 211 -21.18 0.45 1.39
N GLN A 212 -20.52 0.17 0.27
CA GLN A 212 -19.58 1.10 -0.35
C GLN A 212 -20.24 1.72 -1.59
N THR A 213 -19.92 2.99 -1.84
CA THR A 213 -20.27 3.70 -3.07
C THR A 213 -19.00 4.13 -3.79
N SER A 214 -19.09 4.28 -5.12
CA SER A 214 -18.02 4.86 -5.91
C SER A 214 -17.70 6.27 -5.42
N ARG A 215 -16.41 6.61 -5.30
CA ARG A 215 -15.94 7.89 -4.80
C ARG A 215 -14.46 8.10 -5.10
N VAL A 216 -14.05 9.36 -5.04
CA VAL A 216 -12.65 9.76 -5.08
C VAL A 216 -12.23 10.19 -3.68
N GLU A 217 -11.08 9.70 -3.23
CA GLU A 217 -10.52 9.98 -1.92
C GLU A 217 -9.08 10.50 -2.07
N ALA A 218 -8.83 11.68 -1.51
CA ALA A 218 -7.49 12.25 -1.43
C ALA A 218 -6.88 11.97 -0.06
N TYR A 219 -5.62 11.60 -0.05
CA TYR A 219 -4.84 11.35 1.15
C TYR A 219 -3.53 12.12 1.09
N THR A 220 -3.16 12.77 2.19
CA THR A 220 -1.86 13.44 2.32
C THR A 220 -1.18 12.94 3.58
N SER A 221 0.11 12.63 3.46
CA SER A 221 0.96 12.22 4.58
C SER A 221 2.38 12.69 4.30
N LYS A 222 3.04 13.31 5.28
CA LYS A 222 4.46 13.72 5.20
C LYS A 222 4.84 14.42 3.88
N GLY A 223 4.05 15.39 3.42
CA GLY A 223 4.36 16.11 2.18
C GLY A 223 4.06 15.36 0.88
N ILE A 224 3.41 14.20 0.93
CA ILE A 224 3.03 13.42 -0.25
C ILE A 224 1.52 13.24 -0.27
N GLY A 225 0.91 13.60 -1.38
CA GLY A 225 -0.50 13.39 -1.65
C GLY A 225 -0.73 12.26 -2.65
N ILE A 226 -1.80 11.50 -2.45
CA ILE A 226 -2.34 10.59 -3.46
C ILE A 226 -3.84 10.82 -3.60
N GLU A 227 -4.37 10.55 -4.79
CA GLU A 227 -5.79 10.51 -5.05
C GLU A 227 -6.16 9.11 -5.55
N LEU A 228 -7.09 8.46 -4.85
CA LEU A 228 -7.61 7.14 -5.17
C LEU A 228 -9.06 7.24 -5.64
N GLU A 229 -9.39 6.55 -6.73
CA GLU A 229 -10.76 6.37 -7.19
C GLU A 229 -11.21 4.94 -6.86
N PHE A 230 -12.17 4.84 -5.95
CA PHE A 230 -12.82 3.61 -5.58
C PHE A 230 -14.10 3.47 -6.42
N VAL A 231 -14.25 2.36 -7.14
CA VAL A 231 -15.39 2.11 -8.03
C VAL A 231 -16.15 0.87 -7.58
N VAL A 232 -17.47 0.99 -7.53
CA VAL A 232 -18.40 -0.08 -7.20
C VAL A 232 -19.31 -0.35 -8.40
N SER A 233 -19.30 -1.57 -8.92
CA SER A 233 -20.04 -2.00 -10.12
C SER A 233 -20.79 -3.30 -9.93
#